data_AF-A0A378PLI0-F1
#
_entry.id   AF-A0A378PLI0-F1
#
_cell.length_a   1.000
_cell.length_b   1.000
_cell.length_c   1.000
_cell.angle_alpha   90.00
_cell.angle_beta   90.00
_cell.angle_gamma   90.00
#
_symmetry.space_group_name_H-M   'P 1'
#
loop_
_entity.id
_entity.type
_entity.pdbx_description
1 polymer ?
#
loop_
_entity_poly.entity_id
_entity_poly.type
_entity_poly.pdbx_seq_one_letter_code
_entity_poly.pdbx_strand_id
1 'polypeptide(L)'
;MKKKISIIVILAIAVIAVAFGSIGYQQHVEAANRAAVQKKENKVKKQVEALYLDPTEKKLAKQLTKEQINKANHALSSLSDKELKKQLQVKVDDVKDMYAAEQSLTTLLDSKSVLKNKVSDVQFKKVKQLIDKVHSSKKVFKQSLHKRYQAAEKQYKQIEQLKIAIPKASTKSNVDYKNIQNK
;
A
#
# COMPACT_ATOMS: atom_id res chain seq x y z
N MET A 1 28.36 84.53 -16.73
CA MET A 1 28.51 83.09 -16.44
C MET A 1 27.92 82.78 -15.07
N LYS A 2 27.02 81.79 -14.98
CA LYS A 2 26.84 80.81 -13.89
C LYS A 2 25.50 80.08 -14.11
N LYS A 3 25.55 78.95 -14.83
CA LYS A 3 24.43 78.01 -14.97
C LYS A 3 24.19 77.34 -13.62
N LYS A 4 23.02 77.53 -13.03
CA LYS A 4 22.56 76.75 -11.86
C LYS A 4 21.89 75.48 -12.38
N ILE A 5 22.64 74.38 -12.46
CA ILE A 5 22.07 73.05 -12.67
C ILE A 5 21.82 72.48 -11.27
N SER A 6 20.63 72.73 -10.73
CA SER A 6 20.19 72.19 -9.44
C SER A 6 19.79 70.72 -9.59
N ILE A 7 20.64 69.83 -9.10
CA ILE A 7 20.33 68.71 -8.19
C ILE A 7 18.86 68.22 -8.24
N ILE A 8 18.47 67.50 -9.29
CA ILE A 8 17.22 66.70 -9.29
C ILE A 8 17.48 65.24 -9.73
N VAL A 9 18.68 64.91 -10.20
CA VAL A 9 18.96 63.59 -10.81
C VAL A 9 19.40 62.50 -9.81
N ILE A 10 19.79 62.85 -8.58
CA ILE A 10 20.37 61.87 -7.64
C ILE A 10 19.30 61.08 -6.85
N LEU A 11 18.08 61.61 -6.68
CA LEU A 11 17.03 60.94 -5.92
C LEU A 11 16.23 59.89 -6.73
N ALA A 12 16.26 59.95 -8.06
CA ALA A 12 15.57 58.98 -8.93
C ALA A 12 16.32 57.66 -9.10
N ILE A 13 17.65 57.65 -8.92
CA ILE A 13 18.48 56.44 -9.13
C ILE A 13 18.45 55.51 -7.90
N ALA A 14 18.27 56.06 -6.69
CA ALA A 14 18.16 55.27 -5.46
C ALA A 14 16.87 54.43 -5.38
N VAL A 15 15.75 54.91 -5.94
CA VAL A 15 14.47 54.18 -5.93
C VAL A 15 14.49 52.96 -6.87
N ILE A 16 15.24 53.05 -7.97
CA ILE A 16 15.40 51.96 -8.94
C ILE A 16 16.22 50.80 -8.33
N ALA A 17 17.28 51.08 -7.59
CA ALA A 17 18.09 50.05 -6.94
C ALA A 17 17.32 49.22 -5.90
N VAL A 18 16.39 49.84 -5.16
CA VAL A 18 15.57 49.14 -4.15
C VAL A 18 14.50 48.26 -4.80
N ALA A 19 13.92 48.69 -5.93
CA ALA A 19 12.94 47.89 -6.69
C ALA A 19 13.59 46.68 -7.39
N PHE A 20 14.73 46.83 -8.05
CA PHE A 20 15.40 45.70 -8.72
C PHE A 20 16.07 44.71 -7.74
N GLY A 21 16.61 45.19 -6.60
CA GLY A 21 17.15 44.34 -5.55
C GLY A 21 16.09 43.50 -4.84
N SER A 22 14.89 44.05 -4.64
CA SER A 22 13.76 43.32 -4.04
C SER A 22 13.12 42.33 -5.02
N ILE A 23 13.01 42.64 -6.31
CA ILE A 23 12.53 41.70 -7.34
C ILE A 23 13.51 40.52 -7.52
N GLY A 24 14.82 40.77 -7.56
CA GLY A 24 15.83 39.71 -7.61
C GLY A 24 15.83 38.82 -6.36
N TYR A 25 15.73 39.42 -5.17
CA TYR A 25 15.63 38.67 -3.91
C TYR A 25 14.34 37.86 -3.82
N GLN A 26 13.19 38.40 -4.25
CA GLN A 26 11.93 37.66 -4.33
C GLN A 26 12.01 36.50 -5.32
N GLN A 27 12.59 36.69 -6.51
CA GLN A 27 12.79 35.60 -7.48
C GLN A 27 13.72 34.50 -6.94
N HIS A 28 14.80 34.85 -6.24
CA HIS A 28 15.69 33.88 -5.60
C HIS A 28 15.00 33.11 -4.46
N VAL A 29 14.22 33.78 -3.62
CA VAL A 29 13.46 33.15 -2.52
C VAL A 29 12.33 32.28 -3.08
N GLU A 30 11.63 32.72 -4.12
CA GLU A 30 10.63 31.91 -4.81
C GLU A 30 11.24 30.68 -5.48
N ALA A 31 12.40 30.81 -6.13
CA ALA A 31 13.10 29.68 -6.74
C ALA A 31 13.57 28.68 -5.66
N ALA A 32 14.09 29.16 -4.53
CA ALA A 32 14.47 28.32 -3.39
C ALA A 32 13.26 27.61 -2.77
N ASN A 33 12.13 28.31 -2.63
CA ASN A 33 10.88 27.74 -2.14
C ASN A 33 10.32 26.68 -3.09
N ARG A 34 10.32 26.95 -4.40
CA ARG A 34 9.93 25.97 -5.43
C ARG A 34 10.83 24.73 -5.39
N ALA A 35 12.15 24.90 -5.29
CA ALA A 35 13.09 23.79 -5.17
C ALA A 35 12.87 22.97 -3.88
N ALA A 36 12.58 23.63 -2.75
CA ALA A 36 12.29 22.97 -1.48
C ALA A 36 10.99 22.16 -1.53
N VAL A 37 9.93 22.71 -2.17
CA VAL A 37 8.67 22.00 -2.42
C VAL A 37 8.92 20.78 -3.31
N GLN A 38 9.59 20.95 -4.44
CA GLN A 38 9.91 19.85 -5.36
C GLN A 38 10.72 18.73 -4.66
N LYS A 39 11.68 19.11 -3.82
CA LYS A 39 12.48 18.15 -3.03
C LYS A 39 11.61 17.36 -2.05
N LYS A 40 10.65 18.02 -1.39
CA LYS A 40 9.68 17.35 -0.51
C LYS A 40 8.79 16.39 -1.31
N GLU A 41 8.20 16.85 -2.41
CA GLU A 41 7.35 16.05 -3.29
C GLU A 41 8.07 14.82 -3.83
N ASN A 42 9.30 14.98 -4.32
CA ASN A 42 10.14 13.87 -4.79
C ASN A 42 10.46 12.88 -3.66
N LYS A 43 10.68 13.37 -2.43
CA LYS A 43 10.91 12.50 -1.28
C LYS A 43 9.68 11.66 -0.95
N VAL A 44 8.48 12.26 -0.97
CA VAL A 44 7.23 11.55 -0.72
C VAL A 44 6.94 10.54 -1.83
N LYS A 45 7.14 10.94 -3.10
CA LYS A 45 7.00 10.04 -4.26
C LYS A 45 7.89 8.80 -4.12
N LYS A 46 9.18 8.99 -3.78
CA LYS A 46 10.11 7.87 -3.53
C LYS A 46 9.68 6.97 -2.37
N GLN A 47 9.09 7.53 -1.31
CA GLN A 47 8.56 6.73 -0.19
C GLN A 47 7.38 5.85 -0.62
N VAL A 48 6.49 6.37 -1.47
CA VAL A 48 5.36 5.60 -2.01
C VAL A 48 5.84 4.53 -3.01
N GLU A 49 6.79 4.88 -3.89
CA GLU A 49 7.38 3.95 -4.85
C GLU A 49 8.09 2.79 -4.15
N ALA A 50 8.75 3.05 -3.01
CA ALA A 50 9.44 2.03 -2.21
C ALA A 50 8.49 1.02 -1.53
N LEU A 51 7.18 1.24 -1.56
CA LEU A 51 6.20 0.24 -1.10
C LEU A 51 6.05 -0.92 -2.11
N TYR A 52 6.46 -0.70 -3.35
CA TYR A 52 6.49 -1.70 -4.39
C TYR A 52 7.90 -2.27 -4.57
N LEU A 53 7.97 -3.48 -5.14
CA LEU A 53 9.24 -4.11 -5.46
C LEU A 53 10.00 -3.36 -6.57
N ASP A 54 9.25 -2.83 -7.53
CA ASP A 54 9.76 -2.20 -8.73
C ASP A 54 8.72 -1.21 -9.31
N PRO A 55 9.11 -0.35 -10.27
CA PRO A 55 8.22 0.66 -10.85
C PRO A 55 7.01 0.12 -11.62
N THR A 56 6.93 -1.20 -11.88
CA THR A 56 5.73 -1.78 -12.53
C THR A 56 4.56 -1.88 -11.55
N GLU A 57 4.79 -1.72 -10.25
CA GLU A 57 3.80 -1.77 -9.18
C GLU A 57 2.98 -3.07 -9.14
N LYS A 58 3.52 -4.14 -9.74
CA LYS A 58 2.87 -5.46 -9.81
C LYS A 58 3.07 -6.28 -8.55
N LYS A 59 4.03 -5.92 -7.70
CA LYS A 59 4.42 -6.64 -6.48
C LYS A 59 4.74 -5.66 -5.36
N LEU A 60 4.41 -6.05 -4.14
CA LEU A 60 4.83 -5.33 -2.94
C LEU A 60 6.34 -5.50 -2.72
N ALA A 61 6.95 -4.52 -2.07
CA ALA A 61 8.33 -4.62 -1.63
C ALA A 61 8.54 -5.84 -0.72
N LYS A 62 9.73 -6.45 -0.80
CA LYS A 62 10.10 -7.56 0.09
C LYS A 62 10.10 -7.04 1.54
N GLN A 63 9.53 -7.82 2.45
CA GLN A 63 9.45 -7.48 3.88
C GLN A 63 8.76 -6.13 4.17
N LEU A 64 7.85 -5.70 3.30
CA LEU A 64 7.02 -4.52 3.55
C LEU A 64 6.32 -4.64 4.90
N THR A 65 6.36 -3.59 5.72
CA THR A 65 5.68 -3.54 7.02
C THR A 65 4.52 -2.55 7.02
N LYS A 66 3.59 -2.71 7.97
CA LYS A 66 2.46 -1.79 8.15
C LYS A 66 2.95 -0.38 8.49
N GLU A 67 4.03 -0.25 9.24
CA GLU A 67 4.65 1.01 9.63
C GLU A 67 5.17 1.76 8.39
N GLN A 68 5.76 1.06 7.42
CA GLN A 68 6.22 1.68 6.17
C GLN A 68 5.06 2.24 5.35
N ILE A 69 3.95 1.50 5.27
CA ILE A 69 2.71 1.95 4.60
C ILE A 69 2.13 3.18 5.33
N ASN A 70 2.04 3.13 6.66
CA ASN A 70 1.54 4.24 7.47
C ASN A 70 2.41 5.49 7.35
N LYS A 71 3.73 5.32 7.31
CA LYS A 71 4.69 6.42 7.13
C LYS A 71 4.52 7.08 5.77
N ALA A 72 4.36 6.30 4.70
CA ALA A 72 4.09 6.83 3.37
C ALA A 72 2.73 7.57 3.33
N ASN A 73 1.67 6.97 3.90
CA ASN A 73 0.36 7.61 4.01
C ASN A 73 0.42 8.95 4.77
N HIS A 74 1.15 8.99 5.89
CA HIS A 74 1.33 10.20 6.67
C HIS A 74 2.12 11.27 5.88
N ALA A 75 3.13 10.86 5.10
CA ALA A 75 3.92 11.78 4.29
C ALA A 75 3.08 12.51 3.21
N LEU A 76 1.99 11.90 2.73
CA LEU A 76 1.05 12.55 1.80
C LEU A 76 0.39 13.81 2.38
N SER A 77 0.25 13.90 3.71
CA SER A 77 -0.33 15.09 4.36
C SER A 77 0.53 16.35 4.14
N SER A 78 1.84 16.18 3.90
CA SER A 78 2.80 17.27 3.71
C SER A 78 2.87 17.82 2.29
N LEU A 79 2.13 17.24 1.35
CA LEU A 79 2.08 17.66 -0.05
C LEU A 79 1.14 18.86 -0.23
N SER A 80 1.66 19.92 -0.83
CA SER A 80 0.89 21.09 -1.27
C SER A 80 0.12 20.83 -2.56
N ASP A 81 0.69 20.06 -3.49
CA ASP A 81 0.02 19.67 -4.74
C ASP A 81 -1.09 18.65 -4.46
N LYS A 82 -2.34 19.06 -4.71
CA LYS A 82 -3.54 18.26 -4.50
C LYS A 82 -3.67 17.10 -5.48
N GLU A 83 -3.27 17.29 -6.74
CA GLU A 83 -3.36 16.27 -7.78
C GLU A 83 -2.31 15.18 -7.53
N LEU A 84 -1.07 15.58 -7.25
CA LEU A 84 -0.02 14.64 -6.86
C LEU A 84 -0.42 13.87 -5.60
N LYS A 85 -0.96 14.55 -4.59
CA LYS A 85 -1.45 13.92 -3.36
C LYS A 85 -2.53 12.87 -3.66
N LYS A 86 -3.51 13.19 -4.50
CA LYS A 86 -4.58 12.26 -4.90
C LYS A 86 -4.02 11.04 -5.64
N GLN A 87 -3.12 11.25 -6.59
CA GLN A 87 -2.48 10.16 -7.34
C GLN A 87 -1.69 9.22 -6.41
N LEU A 88 -0.91 9.77 -5.49
CA LEU A 88 -0.13 8.98 -4.55
C LEU A 88 -1.00 8.31 -3.47
N GLN A 89 -2.12 8.92 -3.08
CA GLN A 89 -3.10 8.31 -2.18
C GLN A 89 -3.67 7.03 -2.76
N VAL A 90 -4.06 7.05 -4.04
CA VAL A 90 -4.55 5.84 -4.75
C VAL A 90 -3.51 4.71 -4.69
N LYS A 91 -2.22 5.02 -4.91
CA LYS A 91 -1.15 4.01 -4.80
C LYS A 91 -1.01 3.46 -3.39
N VAL A 92 -1.05 4.32 -2.38
CA VAL A 92 -0.97 3.90 -0.98
C VAL A 92 -2.16 3.03 -0.58
N ASP A 93 -3.36 3.36 -1.06
CA ASP A 93 -4.57 2.57 -0.78
C ASP A 93 -4.55 1.22 -1.50
N ASP A 94 -4.09 1.17 -2.76
CA ASP A 94 -3.80 -0.09 -3.46
C ASP A 94 -2.83 -0.97 -2.64
N VAL A 95 -1.75 -0.39 -2.12
CA VAL A 95 -0.78 -1.11 -1.28
C VAL A 95 -1.42 -1.64 0.00
N LYS A 96 -2.29 -0.86 0.66
CA LYS A 96 -3.00 -1.31 1.87
C LYS A 96 -3.85 -2.55 1.59
N ASP A 97 -4.61 -2.54 0.49
CA ASP A 97 -5.45 -3.67 0.10
C ASP A 97 -4.61 -4.88 -0.29
N MET A 98 -3.57 -4.68 -1.10
CA MET A 98 -2.62 -5.73 -1.47
C MET A 98 -1.96 -6.36 -0.22
N TYR A 99 -1.50 -5.53 0.71
CA TYR A 99 -0.85 -5.97 1.95
C TYR A 99 -1.80 -6.74 2.85
N ALA A 100 -3.03 -6.23 3.05
CA ALA A 100 -4.04 -6.89 3.85
C ALA A 100 -4.41 -8.27 3.29
N ALA A 101 -4.57 -8.39 1.96
CA ALA A 101 -4.85 -9.66 1.31
C ALA A 101 -3.69 -10.65 1.45
N GLU A 102 -2.45 -10.22 1.21
CA GLU A 102 -1.25 -11.06 1.35
C GLU A 102 -1.05 -11.57 2.78
N GLN A 103 -1.16 -10.68 3.77
CA GLN A 103 -1.02 -11.03 5.19
C GLN A 103 -2.13 -11.97 5.66
N SER A 104 -3.37 -11.73 5.22
CA SER A 104 -4.48 -12.60 5.58
C SER A 104 -4.31 -14.01 5.00
N LEU A 105 -3.82 -14.13 3.77
CA LEU A 105 -3.54 -15.42 3.15
C LEU A 105 -2.35 -16.13 3.82
N THR A 106 -1.29 -15.39 4.15
CA THR A 106 -0.13 -15.91 4.92
C THR A 106 -0.54 -16.35 6.33
N THR A 107 -1.59 -15.75 6.89
CA THR A 107 -2.14 -16.18 8.18
C THR A 107 -2.87 -17.53 8.07
N LEU A 108 -3.56 -17.79 6.96
CA LEU A 108 -4.22 -19.08 6.69
C LEU A 108 -3.24 -20.23 6.46
N LEU A 109 -2.10 -19.93 5.84
CA LEU A 109 -1.12 -20.91 5.38
C LEU A 109 0.09 -20.99 6.32
N ASP A 110 0.69 -22.16 6.44
CA ASP A 110 2.01 -22.32 7.04
C ASP A 110 3.14 -21.96 6.07
N SER A 111 4.39 -22.09 6.50
CA SER A 111 5.57 -21.80 5.67
C SER A 111 5.70 -22.71 4.45
N LYS A 112 5.03 -23.87 4.43
CA LYS A 112 5.00 -24.82 3.32
C LYS A 112 3.78 -24.61 2.42
N SER A 113 3.02 -23.52 2.60
CA SER A 113 1.79 -23.23 1.87
C SER A 113 0.67 -24.27 2.11
N VAL A 114 0.67 -24.91 3.28
CA VAL A 114 -0.37 -25.84 3.73
C VAL A 114 -1.33 -25.10 4.66
N LEU A 115 -2.62 -25.41 4.58
CA LEU A 115 -3.63 -24.82 5.44
C LEU A 115 -3.38 -25.19 6.91
N LYS A 116 -3.41 -24.21 7.81
CA LYS A 116 -3.25 -24.45 9.25
C LYS A 116 -4.45 -25.23 9.83
N ASN A 117 -4.19 -26.10 10.80
CA ASN A 117 -5.17 -27.04 11.38
C ASN A 117 -6.42 -26.42 12.07
N LYS A 118 -6.47 -25.10 12.29
CA LYS A 118 -7.58 -24.42 13.00
C LYS A 118 -8.17 -23.23 12.24
N VAL A 119 -8.16 -23.29 10.91
CA VAL A 119 -8.81 -22.27 10.09
C VAL A 119 -10.33 -22.44 10.14
N SER A 120 -11.04 -21.37 10.49
CA SER A 120 -12.50 -21.32 10.43
C SER A 120 -13.02 -20.87 9.06
N ASP A 121 -14.25 -21.27 8.73
CA ASP A 121 -14.98 -20.80 7.54
C ASP A 121 -15.02 -19.28 7.44
N VAL A 122 -15.22 -18.59 8.56
CA VAL A 122 -15.27 -17.13 8.62
C VAL A 122 -13.93 -16.52 8.22
N GLN A 123 -12.81 -17.08 8.72
CA GLN A 123 -11.47 -16.64 8.31
C GLN A 123 -11.26 -16.88 6.82
N PHE A 124 -11.68 -18.04 6.32
CA PHE A 124 -11.54 -18.42 4.91
C PHE A 124 -12.31 -17.47 3.97
N LYS A 125 -13.56 -17.12 4.31
CA LYS A 125 -14.39 -16.16 3.57
C LYS A 125 -13.81 -14.75 3.63
N LYS A 126 -13.30 -14.32 4.79
CA LYS A 126 -12.66 -13.00 4.94
C LYS A 126 -11.46 -12.84 4.03
N VAL A 127 -10.64 -13.88 3.86
CA VAL A 127 -9.48 -13.84 2.96
C VAL A 127 -9.93 -13.62 1.52
N LYS A 128 -10.97 -14.32 1.06
CA LYS A 128 -11.53 -14.11 -0.27
C LYS A 128 -12.00 -12.67 -0.47
N GLN A 129 -12.72 -12.10 0.49
CA GLN A 129 -13.18 -10.71 0.43
C GLN A 129 -12.01 -9.73 0.32
N LEU A 130 -10.91 -9.96 1.05
CA LEU A 130 -9.72 -9.11 0.96
C LEU A 130 -9.03 -9.23 -0.39
N ILE A 131 -8.92 -10.43 -0.95
CA ILE A 131 -8.40 -10.63 -2.32
C ILE A 131 -9.30 -9.93 -3.34
N ASP A 132 -10.62 -10.04 -3.17
CA ASP A 132 -11.61 -9.43 -4.07
C ASP A 132 -11.55 -7.89 -4.03
N LYS A 133 -11.20 -7.29 -2.89
CA LYS A 133 -10.96 -5.85 -2.72
C LYS A 133 -9.72 -5.32 -3.45
N VAL A 134 -8.70 -6.15 -3.69
CA VAL A 134 -7.52 -5.71 -4.45
C VAL A 134 -7.96 -5.20 -5.82
N HIS A 135 -7.54 -3.97 -6.13
CA HIS A 135 -7.94 -3.25 -7.32
C HIS A 135 -7.62 -4.04 -8.61
N SER A 136 -8.51 -3.94 -9.61
CA SER A 136 -8.44 -4.73 -10.85
C SER A 136 -7.20 -4.44 -11.70
N SER A 137 -6.65 -3.22 -11.60
CA SER A 137 -5.38 -2.83 -12.24
C SER A 137 -4.20 -3.68 -11.77
N LYS A 138 -4.26 -4.24 -10.55
CA LYS A 138 -3.23 -5.13 -9.97
C LYS A 138 -3.47 -6.59 -10.36
N LYS A 139 -3.86 -6.84 -11.62
CA LYS A 139 -4.29 -8.15 -12.16
C LYS A 139 -3.34 -9.30 -11.83
N VAL A 140 -2.03 -9.12 -12.06
CA VAL A 140 -1.02 -10.17 -11.82
C VAL A 140 -0.95 -10.55 -10.34
N PHE A 141 -0.97 -9.56 -9.45
CA PHE A 141 -0.95 -9.77 -8.01
C PHE A 141 -2.21 -10.49 -7.54
N LYS A 142 -3.39 -10.01 -7.96
CA LYS A 142 -4.69 -10.59 -7.64
C LYS A 142 -4.81 -12.04 -8.14
N GLN A 143 -4.33 -12.33 -9.34
CA GLN A 143 -4.29 -13.70 -9.87
C GLN A 143 -3.39 -14.62 -9.04
N SER A 144 -2.23 -14.14 -8.60
CA SER A 144 -1.33 -14.90 -7.72
C SER A 144 -2.00 -15.23 -6.37
N LEU A 145 -2.69 -14.26 -5.77
CA LEU A 145 -3.49 -14.47 -4.55
C LEU A 145 -4.59 -15.51 -4.76
N HIS A 146 -5.37 -15.39 -5.84
CA HIS A 146 -6.44 -16.35 -6.13
C HIS A 146 -5.94 -17.76 -6.34
N LYS A 147 -4.81 -17.96 -7.04
CA LYS A 147 -4.23 -19.30 -7.24
C LYS A 147 -3.89 -19.96 -5.90
N ARG A 148 -3.22 -19.23 -5.01
CA ARG A 148 -2.87 -19.72 -3.66
C ARG A 148 -4.12 -19.96 -2.81
N TYR A 149 -5.10 -19.07 -2.88
CA TYR A 149 -6.39 -19.24 -2.20
C TYR A 149 -7.15 -20.48 -2.69
N GLN A 150 -7.22 -20.74 -4.00
CA GLN A 150 -7.87 -21.92 -4.55
C GLN A 150 -7.18 -23.23 -4.11
N ALA A 151 -5.85 -23.23 -4.03
CA ALA A 151 -5.11 -24.37 -3.48
C ALA A 151 -5.47 -24.60 -2.00
N ALA A 152 -5.55 -23.53 -1.20
CA ALA A 152 -6.00 -23.59 0.18
C ALA A 152 -7.45 -24.08 0.31
N GLU A 153 -8.33 -23.69 -0.61
CA GLU A 153 -9.75 -24.07 -0.60
C GLU A 153 -9.92 -25.57 -0.85
N LYS A 154 -9.14 -26.13 -1.77
CA LYS A 154 -9.12 -27.58 -2.01
C LYS A 154 -8.71 -28.34 -0.75
N GLN A 155 -7.65 -27.89 -0.07
CA GLN A 155 -7.21 -28.50 1.19
C GLN A 155 -8.30 -28.39 2.27
N TYR A 156 -8.93 -27.22 2.40
CA TYR A 156 -10.00 -26.99 3.37
C TYR A 156 -11.18 -27.95 3.15
N LYS A 157 -11.66 -28.07 1.91
CA LYS A 157 -12.75 -28.99 1.55
C LYS A 157 -12.41 -30.45 1.86
N GLN A 158 -11.18 -30.89 1.59
CA GLN A 158 -10.72 -32.25 1.93
C GLN A 158 -10.74 -32.49 3.45
N ILE A 159 -10.26 -31.51 4.24
CA ILE A 159 -10.27 -31.61 5.71
C ILE A 159 -11.71 -31.68 6.24
N GLU A 160 -12.62 -30.84 5.75
CA GLU A 160 -14.03 -30.86 6.17
C GLU A 160 -14.71 -32.19 5.84
N GLN A 161 -14.44 -32.77 4.66
CA GLN A 161 -14.94 -34.09 4.30
C GLN A 161 -14.41 -35.19 5.24
N LEU A 162 -13.11 -35.15 5.56
CA LEU A 162 -12.49 -36.11 6.49
C LEU A 162 -13.06 -36.00 7.91
N LYS A 163 -13.34 -34.78 8.39
CA LYS A 163 -13.99 -34.55 9.69
C LYS A 163 -15.36 -35.19 9.79
N ILE A 164 -16.11 -35.29 8.69
CA ILE A 164 -17.42 -35.95 8.64
C ILE A 164 -17.25 -37.47 8.49
N ALA A 165 -16.30 -37.91 7.67
CA ALA A 165 -16.10 -39.32 7.34
C ALA A 165 -15.53 -40.15 8.50
N ILE A 166 -14.56 -39.61 9.25
CA ILE A 166 -13.89 -40.35 10.34
C ILE A 166 -14.88 -40.75 11.45
N PRO A 167 -15.70 -39.85 12.02
CA PRO A 167 -16.68 -40.23 13.05
C PRO A 167 -17.74 -41.22 12.54
N LYS A 168 -18.15 -41.11 11.27
CA LYS A 168 -19.10 -42.04 10.63
C LYS A 168 -18.51 -43.45 10.46
N ALA A 169 -17.23 -43.56 10.10
CA ALA A 169 -16.55 -44.84 10.01
C ALA A 169 -16.36 -45.49 11.39
N SER A 170 -15.99 -44.71 12.41
CA SER A 170 -15.81 -45.19 13.78
C SER A 170 -17.12 -45.71 14.39
N THR A 171 -18.24 -45.00 14.17
CA THR A 171 -19.56 -45.42 14.66
C THR A 171 -20.07 -46.67 13.95
N LYS A 172 -19.87 -46.79 12.63
CA LYS A 172 -20.24 -47.99 11.88
C LYS A 172 -19.47 -49.23 12.36
N SER A 173 -18.15 -49.11 12.56
CA SER A 173 -17.35 -50.23 13.08
C SER A 173 -17.79 -50.69 14.47
N ASN A 174 -18.18 -49.76 15.36
CA ASN A 174 -18.60 -50.09 16.72
C ASN A 174 -19.97 -50.79 16.77
N VAL A 175 -20.88 -50.42 15.85
CA VAL A 175 -22.17 -51.11 15.69
C VAL A 175 -21.96 -52.54 15.15
N ASP A 176 -21.10 -52.69 14.14
CA ASP A 176 -20.79 -54.01 13.57
C ASP A 176 -20.12 -54.93 14.61
N TYR A 177 -19.18 -54.43 15.41
CA TYR A 177 -18.54 -55.19 16.49
C TYR A 177 -19.53 -55.69 17.56
N LYS A 178 -20.48 -54.85 17.99
CA LYS A 178 -21.50 -55.25 18.99
C LYS A 178 -22.47 -56.31 18.46
N ASN A 179 -22.81 -56.26 17.17
CA ASN A 179 -23.68 -57.27 16.56
C ASN A 179 -23.01 -58.64 16.39
N ILE A 180 -21.67 -58.66 16.28
CA ILE A 180 -20.90 -59.93 16.19
C ILE A 180 -20.77 -60.59 17.57
N GLN A 181 -20.68 -59.84 18.67
CA GLN A 181 -20.57 -60.41 20.02
C GLN A 181 -21.90 -60.87 20.65
N ASN A 182 -23.04 -60.46 20.08
CA ASN A 182 -24.39 -60.83 20.57
C ASN A 182 -25.04 -61.98 19.77
N LYS A 183 -24.26 -62.70 18.94
CA LYS A 183 -24.65 -63.94 18.26
C LYS A 183 -23.89 -65.11 18.86
#